data_AF-A0A6G3WKF1-F1
#
_entry.id   AF-A0A6G3WKF1-F1
#
_cell.length_a   1.000
_cell.length_b   1.000
_cell.length_c   1.000
_cell.angle_alpha   90.00
_cell.angle_beta   90.00
_cell.angle_gamma   90.00
#
_symmetry.space_group_name_H-M   'P 1'
#
loop_
_entity.id
_entity.type
_entity.pdbx_description
1 polymer ?
#
loop_
_entity_poly.entity_id
_entity_poly.type
_entity_poly.pdbx_seq_one_letter_code
_entity_poly.pdbx_strand_id
1 'polypeptide(L)'
;MTLTDLPAGFRDEEQRGYVRRVIHDRLADDRDQQECRYLMRFWWQLGMPYREVTFDQLRANLGEGTLRLVEELIDAVRTSHAAIDDWVDVVEGSRSVVRDHGFEQTGALLRGNARPTP
;
A
#
# COMPACT_ATOMS: atom_id res chain seq x y z
N MET A 1 -10.62 7.93 14.94
CA MET A 1 -11.00 8.45 13.61
C MET A 1 -11.82 7.39 12.89
N THR A 2 -13.01 7.71 12.40
CA THR A 2 -13.80 6.77 11.58
C THR A 2 -13.31 6.79 10.14
N LEU A 3 -13.47 5.70 9.41
CA LEU A 3 -13.03 5.56 8.01
C LEU A 3 -14.19 5.11 7.11
N THR A 4 -15.41 5.06 7.64
CA THR A 4 -16.61 4.58 6.92
C THR A 4 -17.21 5.63 6.00
N ASP A 5 -16.84 6.90 6.21
CA ASP A 5 -17.22 8.06 5.41
C ASP A 5 -16.43 8.17 4.10
N LEU A 6 -15.25 7.55 4.02
CA LEU A 6 -14.33 7.70 2.88
C LEU A 6 -14.92 7.37 1.51
N PRO A 7 -15.74 6.32 1.32
CA PRO A 7 -16.31 6.00 0.01
C PRO A 7 -17.15 7.13 -0.60
N ALA A 8 -17.67 8.05 0.22
CA ALA A 8 -18.49 9.17 -0.23
C ALA A 8 -17.67 10.42 -0.62
N GLY A 9 -16.36 10.45 -0.34
CA GLY A 9 -15.49 11.60 -0.66
C GLY A 9 -14.90 11.58 -2.07
N PHE A 10 -15.16 10.53 -2.87
CA PHE A 10 -14.72 10.44 -4.26
C PHE A 10 -15.71 11.12 -5.19
N ARG A 11 -15.18 11.75 -6.26
CA ARG A 11 -16.00 12.40 -7.29
C ARG A 11 -16.93 11.41 -7.99
N ASP A 12 -16.39 10.26 -8.33
CA ASP A 12 -17.03 9.21 -9.11
C ASP A 12 -16.34 7.85 -8.87
N GLU A 13 -16.89 6.80 -9.49
CA GLU A 13 -16.33 5.45 -9.39
C GLU A 13 -14.96 5.32 -10.06
N GLU A 14 -14.64 6.18 -11.03
CA GLU A 14 -13.37 6.18 -11.76
C GLU A 14 -12.24 6.67 -10.84
N GLN A 15 -12.41 7.81 -10.19
CA GLN A 15 -11.43 8.34 -9.23
C GLN A 15 -11.22 7.36 -8.07
N ARG A 16 -12.31 6.78 -7.55
CA ARG A 16 -12.23 5.73 -6.53
C ARG A 16 -11.48 4.48 -7.02
N GLY A 17 -11.77 4.04 -8.24
CA GLY A 17 -11.11 2.91 -8.88
C GLY A 17 -9.61 3.17 -9.08
N TYR A 18 -9.25 4.40 -9.45
CA TYR A 18 -7.88 4.81 -9.66
C TYR A 18 -7.07 4.83 -8.36
N VAL A 19 -7.58 5.46 -7.30
CA VAL A 19 -6.95 5.42 -5.97
C VAL A 19 -6.78 3.99 -5.47
N ARG A 20 -7.80 3.15 -5.67
CA ARG A 20 -7.74 1.72 -5.32
C ARG A 20 -6.62 1.01 -6.08
N ARG A 21 -6.43 1.31 -7.36
CA ARG A 21 -5.32 0.76 -8.14
C ARG A 21 -3.97 1.22 -7.62
N VAL A 22 -3.82 2.51 -7.32
CA VAL A 22 -2.58 3.07 -6.77
C VAL A 22 -2.21 2.43 -5.43
N ILE A 23 -3.18 2.23 -4.53
CA ILE A 23 -2.93 1.53 -3.27
C ILE A 23 -2.44 0.10 -3.52
N HIS A 24 -3.09 -0.64 -4.41
CA HIS A 24 -2.70 -2.00 -4.75
C HIS A 24 -1.28 -2.04 -5.35
N ASP A 25 -1.06 -1.31 -6.44
CA ASP A 25 0.16 -1.38 -7.25
C ASP A 25 1.35 -0.68 -6.59
N ARG A 26 1.15 0.35 -5.76
CA ARG A 26 2.24 1.18 -5.21
C ARG A 26 2.46 1.03 -3.72
N LEU A 27 1.39 0.81 -2.95
CA LEU A 27 1.49 0.70 -1.50
C LEU A 27 1.58 -0.75 -1.05
N ALA A 28 0.84 -1.67 -1.69
CA ALA A 28 0.71 -3.06 -1.22
C ALA A 28 1.67 -4.06 -1.88
N ASP A 29 2.14 -3.83 -3.11
CA ASP A 29 2.89 -4.83 -3.92
C ASP A 29 4.20 -5.34 -3.26
N ASP A 30 4.98 -4.43 -2.65
CA ASP A 30 6.32 -4.75 -2.09
C ASP A 30 6.40 -4.66 -0.55
N ARG A 31 5.31 -4.95 0.16
CA ARG A 31 5.31 -4.87 1.65
C ARG A 31 5.38 -6.24 2.29
N ASP A 32 5.74 -6.25 3.58
CA ASP A 32 5.65 -7.48 4.36
C ASP A 32 4.19 -7.94 4.45
N GLN A 33 3.98 -9.23 4.68
CA GLN A 33 2.67 -9.86 4.66
C GLN A 33 1.66 -9.19 5.62
N GLN A 34 2.11 -8.67 6.75
CA GLN A 34 1.28 -7.95 7.72
C GLN A 34 0.82 -6.61 7.15
N GLU A 35 1.74 -5.78 6.66
CA GLU A 35 1.41 -4.49 6.04
C GLU A 35 0.43 -4.66 4.87
N CYS A 36 0.73 -5.60 3.95
CA CYS A 36 -0.15 -5.91 2.81
C CYS A 36 -1.57 -6.23 3.28
N ARG A 37 -1.72 -7.05 4.33
CA ARG A 37 -3.04 -7.47 4.83
C ARG A 37 -3.88 -6.28 5.30
N TYR A 38 -3.29 -5.33 6.02
CA TYR A 38 -4.01 -4.17 6.53
C TYR A 38 -4.27 -3.13 5.43
N LEU A 39 -3.36 -2.97 4.48
CA LEU A 39 -3.60 -2.18 3.27
C LEU A 39 -4.75 -2.74 2.44
N MET A 40 -4.84 -4.06 2.25
CA MET A 40 -5.93 -4.67 1.49
C MET A 40 -7.29 -4.52 2.19
N ARG A 41 -7.34 -4.53 3.52
CA ARG A 41 -8.57 -4.22 4.27
C ARG A 41 -8.98 -2.77 4.09
N PHE A 42 -8.03 -1.85 4.16
CA PHE A 42 -8.28 -0.44 3.89
C PHE A 42 -8.78 -0.23 2.45
N TRP A 43 -8.13 -0.88 1.49
CA TRP A 43 -8.52 -0.89 0.08
C TRP A 43 -9.95 -1.39 -0.15
N TRP A 44 -10.35 -2.47 0.52
CA TRP A 44 -11.74 -2.93 0.49
C TRP A 44 -12.69 -1.89 1.06
N GLN A 45 -12.33 -1.29 2.19
CA GLN A 45 -13.19 -0.30 2.83
C GLN A 45 -13.45 0.94 1.97
N LEU A 46 -12.51 1.33 1.10
CA LEU A 46 -12.74 2.43 0.14
C LEU A 46 -13.87 2.13 -0.85
N GLY A 47 -14.12 0.85 -1.15
CA GLY A 47 -15.17 0.41 -2.08
C GLY A 47 -16.44 -0.12 -1.43
N MET A 48 -16.39 -0.47 -0.14
CA MET A 48 -17.48 -1.16 0.55
C MET A 48 -18.18 -0.26 1.58
N PRO A 49 -19.50 -0.43 1.80
CA PRO A 49 -20.26 0.41 2.73
C PRO A 49 -20.03 0.07 4.22
N TYR A 50 -19.20 -0.92 4.53
CA TYR A 50 -18.96 -1.40 5.89
C TYR A 50 -17.50 -1.23 6.31
N ARG A 51 -17.27 -1.26 7.63
CA ARG A 51 -15.94 -1.09 8.23
C ARG A 51 -15.17 -2.41 8.25
N GLU A 52 -14.07 -2.46 7.51
CA GLU A 52 -13.10 -3.58 7.51
C GLU A 52 -11.91 -3.34 8.42
N VAL A 53 -11.51 -2.07 8.58
CA VAL A 53 -10.33 -1.69 9.37
C VAL A 53 -10.57 -0.38 10.11
N THR A 54 -9.98 -0.28 11.31
CA THR A 54 -9.93 0.97 12.06
C THR A 54 -8.62 1.71 11.80
N PHE A 55 -8.63 3.02 12.01
CA PHE A 55 -7.41 3.80 11.93
C PHE A 55 -6.33 3.32 12.92
N ASP A 56 -6.72 2.94 14.14
CA ASP A 56 -5.78 2.37 15.13
C ASP A 56 -5.14 1.07 14.65
N GLN A 57 -5.90 0.24 13.92
CA GLN A 57 -5.37 -0.97 13.31
C GLN A 57 -4.37 -0.65 12.19
N LEU A 58 -4.61 0.39 11.38
CA LEU A 58 -3.63 0.82 10.38
C LEU A 58 -2.35 1.32 11.06
N ARG A 59 -2.48 2.17 12.08
CA ARG A 59 -1.34 2.71 12.83
C ARG A 59 -0.49 1.63 13.50
N ALA A 60 -1.12 0.57 14.01
CA ALA A 60 -0.42 -0.51 14.69
C ALA A 60 0.28 -1.49 13.74
N ASN A 61 -0.07 -1.51 12.46
CA ASN A 61 0.35 -2.56 11.52
C ASN A 61 1.04 -2.03 10.25
N LEU A 62 1.03 -0.72 10.02
CA LEU A 62 1.72 -0.09 8.89
C LEU A 62 3.02 0.56 9.36
N GLY A 63 4.09 0.38 8.59
CA GLY A 63 5.31 1.16 8.74
C GLY A 63 5.05 2.66 8.56
N GLU A 64 5.85 3.48 9.23
CA GLU A 64 5.65 4.94 9.34
C GLU A 64 5.45 5.64 7.98
N GLY A 65 6.27 5.29 6.98
CA GLY A 65 6.14 5.87 5.63
C GLY A 65 4.84 5.49 4.92
N THR A 66 4.40 4.23 5.06
CA THR A 66 3.14 3.75 4.49
C THR A 66 1.95 4.37 5.22
N LEU A 67 2.01 4.44 6.55
CA LEU A 67 0.97 5.06 7.38
C LEU A 67 0.76 6.52 7.01
N ARG A 68 1.84 7.28 6.82
CA ARG A 68 1.76 8.69 6.43
C ARG A 68 1.02 8.88 5.10
N LEU A 69 1.32 8.07 4.09
CA LEU A 69 0.61 8.13 2.80
C LEU A 69 -0.88 7.81 2.95
N VAL A 70 -1.23 6.88 3.83
CA VAL A 70 -2.64 6.56 4.14
C VAL A 70 -3.33 7.70 4.88
N GLU A 71 -2.65 8.35 5.82
CA GLU A 71 -3.15 9.55 6.51
C GLU A 71 -3.40 10.71 5.54
N GLU A 72 -2.45 10.97 4.64
CA GLU A 72 -2.57 11.98 3.58
C GLU A 72 -3.75 11.69 2.65
N LEU A 73 -3.97 10.43 2.26
CA LEU A 73 -5.14 10.06 1.47
C LEU A 73 -6.45 10.31 2.22
N ILE A 74 -6.51 9.94 3.51
CA ILE A 74 -7.71 10.16 4.33
C ILE A 74 -8.04 11.65 4.40
N ASP A 75 -7.02 12.50 4.54
CA ASP A 75 -7.18 13.95 4.57
C ASP A 75 -7.61 14.49 3.19
N ALA A 76 -6.99 14.03 2.11
CA ALA A 76 -7.34 14.39 0.74
C ALA A 76 -8.80 14.07 0.42
N VAL A 77 -9.27 12.86 0.74
CA VAL A 77 -10.66 12.41 0.55
C VAL A 77 -11.66 13.28 1.30
N ARG A 78 -11.26 13.85 2.44
CA ARG A 78 -12.11 14.74 3.24
C ARG A 78 -12.05 16.20 2.81
N THR A 79 -11.01 16.57 2.07
CA THR A 79 -10.72 17.94 1.68
C THR A 79 -11.34 18.26 0.33
N SER A 80 -10.93 17.56 -0.73
CA SER A 80 -11.46 17.79 -2.09
C SER A 80 -11.05 16.71 -3.08
N HIS A 81 -11.79 16.61 -4.18
CA HIS A 81 -11.42 15.74 -5.29
C HIS A 81 -10.05 16.09 -5.90
N ALA A 82 -9.69 17.37 -5.97
CA ALA A 82 -8.38 17.79 -6.48
C ALA A 82 -7.24 17.36 -5.56
N ALA A 83 -7.46 17.39 -4.24
CA ALA A 83 -6.47 16.88 -3.28
C ALA A 83 -6.24 15.37 -3.41
N ILE A 84 -7.28 14.61 -3.80
CA ILE A 84 -7.12 13.18 -4.12
C ILE A 84 -6.23 13.03 -5.35
N ASP A 85 -6.47 13.81 -6.40
CA ASP A 85 -5.67 13.74 -7.64
C ASP A 85 -4.21 14.12 -7.36
N ASP A 86 -3.96 15.18 -6.59
CA ASP A 86 -2.60 15.58 -6.16
C ASP A 86 -1.90 14.48 -5.37
N TRP A 87 -2.63 13.81 -4.46
CA TRP A 87 -2.09 12.68 -3.70
C TRP A 87 -1.68 11.53 -4.62
N VAL A 88 -2.49 11.24 -5.64
CA VAL A 88 -2.17 10.19 -6.60
C VAL A 88 -0.88 10.52 -7.36
N ASP A 89 -0.76 11.75 -7.88
CA ASP A 89 0.43 12.19 -8.60
C ASP A 89 1.70 12.08 -7.73
N VAL A 90 1.60 12.43 -6.44
CA VAL A 90 2.70 12.27 -5.49
C VAL A 90 3.05 10.80 -5.28
N VAL A 91 2.08 9.91 -5.08
CA VAL A 91 2.35 8.49 -4.83
C VAL A 91 2.92 7.79 -6.06
N GLU A 92 2.40 8.11 -7.25
CA GLU A 92 2.91 7.56 -8.50
C GLU A 92 4.31 8.09 -8.84
N GLY A 93 4.58 9.36 -8.53
CA GLY A 93 5.87 10.01 -8.76
C GLY A 93 6.95 9.69 -7.72
N SER A 94 6.58 9.30 -6.50
CA SER A 94 7.51 9.15 -5.37
C SER A 94 8.25 7.81 -5.29
N ARG A 95 7.79 6.76 -5.98
CA ARG A 95 8.46 5.46 -5.98
C ARG A 95 9.10 5.17 -7.34
N SER A 96 10.42 5.35 -7.40
CA SER A 96 11.26 4.57 -8.32
C SER A 96 10.90 3.11 -8.10
N VAL A 97 10.46 2.41 -9.15
CA VAL A 97 10.10 0.99 -9.15
C VAL A 97 11.18 0.24 -8.37
N VAL A 98 10.93 -0.09 -7.10
CA VAL A 98 11.91 -0.78 -6.27
C VAL A 98 11.98 -2.18 -6.83
N ARG A 99 13.21 -2.61 -7.12
CA ARG A 99 13.52 -3.91 -7.70
C ARG A 99 12.87 -5.00 -6.88
N ASP A 100 12.15 -5.86 -7.60
CA ASP A 100 11.86 -7.25 -7.30
C ASP A 100 12.86 -7.84 -6.28
N HIS A 101 12.50 -7.83 -5.00
CA HIS A 101 13.25 -8.52 -3.94
C HIS A 101 12.92 -10.03 -3.93
N GLY A 102 12.30 -10.57 -4.99
CA GLY A 102 11.92 -11.96 -5.14
C GLY A 102 13.05 -12.94 -5.47
N PHE A 103 14.31 -12.51 -5.64
CA PHE A 103 15.40 -13.42 -6.05
C PHE A 103 16.75 -13.17 -5.36
N GLU A 104 16.78 -13.03 -4.03
CA GLU A 104 18.02 -13.23 -3.25
C GLU A 104 17.96 -14.46 -2.34
N GLN A 105 17.31 -15.54 -2.80
CA GLN A 105 17.56 -16.88 -2.25
C GLN A 105 18.36 -17.74 -3.24
N THR A 106 19.45 -18.31 -2.72
CA THR A 106 20.25 -19.42 -3.27
C THR A 106 21.21 -19.17 -4.44
N GLY A 107 22.17 -18.27 -4.24
CA GLY A 107 23.44 -18.25 -5.02
C GLY A 107 24.66 -18.87 -4.32
N ALA A 108 24.59 -19.13 -3.00
CA ALA A 108 25.76 -19.48 -2.19
C ALA A 108 25.90 -20.98 -1.83
N LEU A 109 24.98 -21.86 -2.27
CA LEU A 109 24.99 -23.28 -1.89
C LEU A 109 25.45 -24.25 -3.00
N LEU A 110 25.86 -23.76 -4.17
CA LEU A 110 26.25 -24.61 -5.32
C LEU A 110 27.69 -24.42 -5.82
N ARG A 111 28.56 -23.69 -5.10
CA ARG A 111 30.00 -23.71 -5.35
C ARG A 111 30.76 -23.97 -4.06
N GLY A 112 31.31 -25.17 -3.90
CA GLY A 112 32.30 -25.39 -2.86
C GLY A 112 32.41 -26.78 -2.26
N ASN A 113 31.71 -27.81 -2.77
CA ASN A 113 32.02 -29.19 -2.40
C ASN A 113 33.04 -29.79 -3.39
N ALA A 114 34.28 -29.29 -3.34
CA ALA A 114 35.42 -30.01 -3.88
C ALA A 114 36.18 -30.63 -2.69
N ARG A 115 36.04 -31.95 -2.53
CA ARG A 115 36.81 -32.75 -1.57
C ARG A 115 38.30 -32.61 -1.85
N PRO A 116 39.15 -32.55 -0.81
CA PRO A 116 40.56 -32.89 -0.97
C PRO A 116 40.71 -34.42 -0.91
N THR A 117 41.48 -34.98 -1.84
CA THR A 117 41.99 -36.36 -1.75
C THR A 117 43.47 -36.36 -2.13
N PRO A 118 44.23 -37.32 -1.58
CA PRO A 118 45.51 -37.12 -0.91
C PRO A 118 46.73 -36.93 -1.81
#